data_AF-A0AA37GFB5-F1
#
_entry.id   AF-A0AA37GFB5-F1
#
_cell.length_a   1.000
_cell.length_b   1.000
_cell.length_c   1.000
_cell.angle_alpha   90.00
_cell.angle_beta   90.00
_cell.angle_gamma   90.00
#
_symmetry.space_group_name_H-M   'P 1'
#
loop_
_entity.id
_entity.type
_entity.pdbx_description
1 polymer ?
#
loop_
_entity_poly.entity_id
_entity_poly.type
_entity_poly.pdbx_seq_one_letter_code
_entity_poly.pdbx_strand_id
1 'polypeptide(L)'
;MACNGPYFSKILLNAIYFGASKFSPRREVRRDPNDVRTAGWAFRERVRKLLGDALDSSDITTIQALLVMTNSLFALGDERSAAWLYAGLAFRMIIDLGMHVDAPGLGITRKFSDEDLEIRRRVFWGAFGKKIPS
;
A
#
# COMPACT_ATOMS: atom_id res chain seq x y z
N MET A 1 -12.75 -17.12 8.64
CA MET A 1 -11.56 -16.80 7.81
C MET A 1 -11.66 -15.35 7.38
N ALA A 2 -10.69 -14.52 7.76
CA ALA A 2 -10.64 -13.06 7.55
C ALA A 2 -10.39 -12.64 6.09
N CYS A 3 -10.93 -13.38 5.11
CA CYS A 3 -10.55 -13.27 3.70
C CYS A 3 -11.62 -12.61 2.80
N ASN A 4 -12.70 -12.06 3.38
CA ASN A 4 -13.81 -11.45 2.63
C ASN A 4 -14.31 -10.13 3.24
N GLY A 5 -13.47 -9.46 4.06
CA GLY A 5 -13.79 -8.12 4.56
C GLY A 5 -13.48 -7.04 3.52
N PRO A 6 -14.16 -5.87 3.57
CA PRO A 6 -13.97 -4.78 2.60
C PRO A 6 -12.55 -4.18 2.60
N TYR A 7 -11.78 -4.44 3.67
CA TYR A 7 -10.39 -3.99 3.85
C TYR A 7 -9.36 -5.09 3.63
N PHE A 8 -9.74 -6.18 2.98
CA PHE A 8 -8.83 -7.24 2.57
C PHE A 8 -8.71 -7.29 1.05
N SER A 9 -7.47 -7.36 0.57
CA SER A 9 -7.20 -7.69 -0.84
C SER A 9 -5.90 -8.47 -0.97
N LYS A 10 -5.81 -9.26 -2.05
CA LYS A 10 -4.59 -10.04 -2.34
C LYS A 10 -3.39 -9.13 -2.57
N ILE A 11 -3.59 -7.97 -3.18
CA ILE A 11 -2.51 -7.00 -3.42
C ILE A 11 -1.98 -6.44 -2.10
N LEU A 12 -2.87 -6.08 -1.17
CA LEU A 12 -2.49 -5.60 0.16
C LEU A 12 -1.77 -6.66 0.97
N LEU A 13 -2.28 -7.90 0.98
CA LEU A 13 -1.64 -9.00 1.69
C LEU A 13 -0.21 -9.24 1.21
N ASN A 14 0.01 -9.26 -0.11
CA ASN A 14 1.35 -9.42 -0.67
C ASN A 14 2.26 -8.23 -0.35
N ALA A 15 1.74 -7.00 -0.35
CA ALA A 15 2.52 -5.83 0.05
C ALA A 15 2.96 -5.91 1.52
N ILE A 16 2.08 -6.33 2.43
CA ILE A 16 2.40 -6.54 3.85
C ILE A 16 3.49 -7.62 3.98
N TYR A 17 3.36 -8.76 3.29
CA TYR A 17 4.38 -9.79 3.32
C TYR A 17 5.72 -9.33 2.74
N PHE A 18 5.73 -8.51 1.69
CA PHE A 18 6.96 -7.92 1.19
C PHE A 18 7.64 -7.04 2.25
N GLY A 19 6.89 -6.15 2.91
CA GLY A 19 7.41 -5.31 3.97
C GLY A 19 7.92 -6.11 5.17
N ALA A 20 7.17 -7.13 5.60
CA ALA A 20 7.49 -7.97 6.75
C ALA A 20 8.67 -8.93 6.50
N SER A 21 8.85 -9.40 5.26
CA SER A 21 9.90 -10.38 4.90
C SER A 21 11.30 -9.91 5.29
N LYS A 22 11.52 -8.60 5.36
CA LYS A 22 12.80 -7.98 5.74
C LYS A 22 13.20 -8.22 7.19
N PHE A 23 12.23 -8.45 8.06
CA PHE A 23 12.44 -8.75 9.47
C PHE A 23 12.49 -10.27 9.73
N SER A 24 12.28 -11.08 8.69
CA SER A 24 12.30 -12.54 8.81
C SER A 24 13.73 -13.07 8.71
N PRO A 25 14.19 -13.91 9.67
CA PRO A 25 15.48 -14.57 9.58
C PRO A 25 15.49 -15.73 8.57
N ARG A 26 14.32 -16.11 8.03
CA ARG A 26 14.17 -17.31 7.19
C ARG A 26 14.85 -17.10 5.85
N ARG A 27 15.65 -18.09 5.42
CA ARG A 27 16.33 -18.04 4.11
C ARG A 27 15.38 -18.31 2.95
N GLU A 28 14.31 -19.06 3.17
CA GLU A 28 13.29 -19.42 2.17
C GLU A 28 12.52 -18.22 1.59
N VAL A 29 12.46 -17.09 2.30
CA VAL A 29 11.80 -15.88 1.82
C VAL A 29 12.70 -15.01 0.95
N ARG A 30 13.98 -15.38 0.83
CA ARG A 30 14.99 -14.67 0.01
C ARG A 30 15.08 -15.33 -1.35
N ARG A 31 15.26 -14.51 -2.39
CA ARG A 31 15.51 -15.03 -3.75
C ARG A 31 16.92 -15.62 -3.82
N ASP A 32 17.89 -14.91 -3.26
CA ASP A 32 19.22 -15.42 -2.99
C ASP A 32 19.34 -15.69 -1.48
N PRO A 33 19.51 -16.94 -1.04
CA PRO A 33 19.66 -17.28 0.38
C PRO A 33 20.73 -16.48 1.12
N ASN A 34 21.77 -16.04 0.39
CA ASN A 34 22.93 -15.33 0.92
C ASN A 34 22.75 -13.79 0.94
N ASP A 35 21.78 -13.25 0.19
CA ASP A 35 21.51 -11.81 0.17
C ASP A 35 20.17 -11.47 0.86
N VAL A 36 20.28 -10.86 2.04
CA VAL A 36 19.16 -10.38 2.85
C VAL A 36 18.28 -9.36 2.12
N ARG A 37 18.83 -8.60 1.17
CA ARG A 37 18.10 -7.57 0.40
C ARG A 37 17.09 -8.17 -0.56
N THR A 38 17.26 -9.45 -0.90
CA THR A 38 16.34 -10.19 -1.78
C THR A 38 15.13 -10.79 -1.04
N ALA A 39 15.03 -10.55 0.27
CA ALA A 39 13.88 -10.99 1.06
C ALA A 39 12.57 -10.40 0.52
N GLY A 40 11.58 -11.28 0.36
CA GLY A 40 10.23 -10.91 -0.07
C GLY A 40 10.08 -10.64 -1.57
N TRP A 41 11.10 -10.92 -2.40
CA TRP A 41 11.06 -10.68 -3.85
C TRP A 41 9.82 -11.31 -4.52
N ALA A 42 9.44 -12.53 -4.14
CA ALA A 42 8.25 -13.20 -4.67
C ALA A 42 6.94 -12.47 -4.34
N PHE A 43 6.84 -11.86 -3.14
CA PHE A 43 5.67 -11.07 -2.77
C PHE A 43 5.60 -9.76 -3.58
N ARG A 44 6.75 -9.10 -3.75
CA ARG A 44 6.86 -7.93 -4.62
C ARG A 44 6.41 -8.22 -6.05
N GLU A 45 6.86 -9.34 -6.61
CA GLU A 45 6.47 -9.74 -7.96
C GLU A 45 4.96 -9.99 -8.07
N ARG A 46 4.35 -10.60 -7.05
CA ARG A 46 2.90 -10.77 -6.98
C ARG A 46 2.16 -9.42 -6.92
N VAL A 47 2.67 -8.44 -6.16
CA VAL A 47 2.09 -7.09 -6.15
C VAL A 47 2.14 -6.47 -7.55
N ARG A 48 3.27 -6.57 -8.26
CA ARG A 48 3.39 -6.02 -9.63
C ARG A 48 2.39 -6.63 -10.61
N LYS A 49 2.16 -7.95 -10.52
CA LYS A 49 1.17 -8.66 -11.35
C LYS A 49 -0.26 -8.22 -11.06
N LEU A 50 -0.61 -8.13 -9.77
CA LEU A 50 -1.95 -7.72 -9.33
C LEU A 50 -2.23 -6.22 -9.55
N LEU A 51 -1.18 -5.40 -9.63
CA LEU A 51 -1.34 -3.97 -9.79
C LEU A 51 -1.97 -3.59 -11.13
N GLY A 52 -1.73 -4.36 -12.20
CA GLY A 52 -2.32 -4.09 -13.52
C GLY A 52 -3.85 -3.97 -13.44
N ASP A 53 -4.49 -5.00 -12.93
CA ASP A 53 -5.96 -5.04 -12.76
C ASP A 53 -6.44 -4.03 -11.71
N ALA A 54 -5.63 -3.78 -10.67
CA ALA A 54 -5.99 -2.85 -9.59
C ALA A 54 -5.90 -1.36 -9.99
N LEU A 55 -5.43 -1.04 -11.20
CA LEU A 55 -5.42 0.33 -11.71
C LEU A 55 -6.76 0.75 -12.34
N ASP A 56 -7.63 -0.21 -12.66
CA ASP A 56 -8.94 0.06 -13.26
C ASP A 56 -9.95 0.66 -12.25
N SER A 57 -9.72 0.47 -10.94
CA SER A 57 -10.55 1.02 -9.87
C SER A 57 -9.71 1.51 -8.69
N SER A 58 -10.04 2.69 -8.17
CA SER A 58 -9.42 3.18 -6.92
C SER A 58 -10.02 2.48 -5.71
N ASP A 59 -9.19 1.78 -4.94
CA ASP A 59 -9.58 1.07 -3.73
C ASP A 59 -8.66 1.39 -2.55
N ILE A 60 -9.22 1.45 -1.33
CA ILE A 60 -8.47 1.72 -0.09
C ILE A 60 -7.36 0.69 0.10
N THR A 61 -7.62 -0.58 -0.19
CA THR A 61 -6.64 -1.64 -0.01
C THR A 61 -5.49 -1.55 -1.02
N THR A 62 -5.75 -1.08 -2.24
CA THR A 62 -4.73 -0.80 -3.26
C THR A 62 -3.87 0.39 -2.84
N ILE A 63 -4.48 1.47 -2.32
CA ILE A 63 -3.76 2.61 -1.76
C ILE A 63 -2.84 2.14 -0.62
N GLN A 64 -3.36 1.38 0.35
CA GLN A 64 -2.55 0.83 1.44
C GLN A 64 -1.40 -0.04 0.94
N ALA A 65 -1.65 -0.90 -0.06
CA ALA A 65 -0.63 -1.74 -0.66
C ALA A 65 0.50 -0.90 -1.26
N LEU A 66 0.16 0.13 -2.05
CA LEU A 66 1.11 1.03 -2.67
C LEU A 66 1.94 1.79 -1.63
N LEU A 67 1.32 2.30 -0.56
CA LEU A 67 2.02 2.99 0.53
C LEU A 67 3.02 2.06 1.25
N VAL A 68 2.66 0.80 1.47
CA VAL A 68 3.56 -0.22 2.07
C VAL A 68 4.73 -0.53 1.13
N MET A 69 4.47 -0.67 -0.17
CA MET A 69 5.50 -0.88 -1.19
C MET A 69 6.48 0.29 -1.25
N THR A 70 5.97 1.52 -1.32
CA THR A 70 6.78 2.76 -1.31
C THR A 70 7.72 2.80 -0.11
N ASN A 71 7.19 2.61 1.09
CA ASN A 71 7.98 2.61 2.32
C ASN A 71 9.07 1.52 2.28
N SER A 72 8.70 0.35 1.77
CA SER A 72 9.62 -0.77 1.67
C SER A 72 10.72 -0.50 0.65
N LEU A 73 10.44 0.10 -0.50
CA LEU A 73 11.45 0.39 -1.50
C LEU A 73 12.39 1.51 -1.04
N PHE A 74 11.89 2.54 -0.36
CA PHE A 74 12.76 3.57 0.23
C PHE A 74 13.73 2.99 1.27
N ALA A 75 13.26 2.08 2.11
CA ALA A 75 14.12 1.42 3.10
C ALA A 75 15.22 0.54 2.48
N LEU A 76 15.04 0.05 1.25
CA LEU A 76 16.05 -0.73 0.53
C LEU A 76 17.08 0.16 -0.21
N GLY A 77 16.75 1.43 -0.48
CA GLY A 77 17.67 2.41 -1.06
C GLY A 77 17.93 2.29 -2.57
N ASP A 78 17.72 1.10 -3.16
CA ASP A 78 18.09 0.81 -4.56
C ASP A 78 17.07 1.28 -5.60
N GLU A 79 15.78 1.36 -5.25
CA GLU A 79 14.69 1.51 -6.22
C GLU A 79 13.82 2.75 -5.96
N ARG A 80 14.49 3.90 -5.80
CA ARG A 80 13.81 5.18 -5.49
C ARG A 80 12.77 5.55 -6.54
N SER A 81 13.05 5.36 -7.83
CA SER A 81 12.11 5.69 -8.91
C SER A 81 10.81 4.87 -8.80
N ALA A 82 10.90 3.58 -8.49
CA ALA A 82 9.72 2.73 -8.29
C ALA A 82 8.94 3.13 -7.02
N ALA A 83 9.65 3.51 -5.96
CA ALA A 83 9.01 4.03 -4.74
C ALA A 83 8.20 5.30 -5.02
N TRP A 84 8.78 6.24 -5.77
CA TRP A 84 8.10 7.48 -6.17
C TRP A 84 6.89 7.22 -7.07
N LEU A 85 6.98 6.29 -8.01
CA LEU A 85 5.85 5.90 -8.87
C LEU A 85 4.68 5.35 -8.03
N TYR A 86 4.96 4.44 -7.10
CA TYR A 86 3.92 3.88 -6.23
C TYR A 86 3.33 4.94 -5.28
N ALA A 87 4.13 5.88 -4.79
CA ALA A 87 3.63 7.02 -4.01
C ALA A 87 2.66 7.86 -4.86
N GLY A 88 3.05 8.23 -6.08
CA GLY A 88 2.23 9.02 -6.99
C GLY A 88 0.88 8.36 -7.33
N LEU A 89 0.90 7.05 -7.60
CA LEU A 89 -0.32 6.27 -7.83
C LEU A 89 -1.23 6.26 -6.59
N ALA A 90 -0.67 6.05 -5.40
CA ALA A 90 -1.43 6.09 -4.16
C ALA A 90 -2.09 7.46 -3.94
N PHE A 91 -1.35 8.56 -4.17
CA PHE A 91 -1.90 9.91 -4.05
C PHE A 91 -3.04 10.17 -5.05
N ARG A 92 -2.89 9.72 -6.31
CA ARG A 92 -3.96 9.86 -7.31
C ARG A 92 -5.24 9.14 -6.87
N MET A 93 -5.12 7.92 -6.37
CA MET A 93 -6.27 7.12 -5.88
C MET A 93 -6.91 7.72 -4.62
N ILE A 94 -6.12 8.32 -3.71
CA ILE A 94 -6.64 9.07 -2.54
C ILE A 94 -7.49 10.25 -3.01
N ILE A 95 -7.04 10.96 -4.05
CA ILE A 95 -7.78 12.09 -4.63
C ILE A 95 -9.07 11.59 -5.29
N ASP A 96 -8.98 10.53 -6.09
CA ASP A 96 -10.12 9.92 -6.79
C ASP A 96 -11.23 9.47 -5.83
N LEU A 97 -10.87 8.91 -4.68
CA LEU A 97 -11.83 8.52 -3.63
C LEU A 97 -12.37 9.69 -2.80
N GLY A 98 -11.94 10.93 -3.07
CA GLY A 98 -12.35 12.12 -2.33
C GLY A 98 -11.86 12.16 -0.88
N MET A 99 -10.87 11.33 -0.51
CA MET A 99 -10.38 11.22 0.87
C MET A 99 -9.62 12.46 1.37
N HIS A 100 -9.30 13.38 0.45
CA HIS A 100 -8.63 14.64 0.73
C HIS A 100 -9.60 15.78 1.10
N VAL A 101 -10.92 15.59 0.91
CA VAL A 101 -11.93 16.57 1.27
C VAL A 101 -12.65 16.11 2.52
N ASP A 102 -12.73 16.97 3.53
CA ASP A 102 -13.50 16.68 4.73
C ASP A 102 -15.01 16.58 4.37
N ALA A 103 -15.61 15.47 4.80
CA ALA A 103 -17.00 15.10 4.54
C ALA A 103 -18.12 16.09 4.98
N PRO A 104 -17.94 17.10 5.86
CA PRO A 104 -19.08 17.92 6.27
C PRO A 104 -19.63 18.86 5.18
N GLY A 105 -18.85 19.19 4.13
CA GLY A 105 -19.22 20.22 3.15
C GLY A 105 -19.74 19.73 1.81
N LEU A 106 -19.54 18.44 1.50
CA LEU A 106 -20.02 17.82 0.26
C LEU A 106 -21.13 16.87 0.65
N GLY A 107 -22.37 17.14 0.23
CA GLY A 107 -23.56 16.29 0.44
C GLY A 107 -23.48 14.90 -0.20
N ILE A 108 -22.30 14.28 -0.25
CA ILE A 108 -22.02 12.93 -0.70
C ILE A 108 -22.70 11.98 0.28
N THR A 109 -23.81 11.46 -0.20
CA THR A 109 -24.76 10.58 0.47
C THR A 109 -24.19 9.17 0.63
N ARG A 110 -23.00 9.02 1.20
CA ARG A 110 -22.50 7.71 1.66
C ARG A 110 -22.38 7.77 3.17
N LYS A 111 -23.31 7.11 3.87
CA LYS A 111 -23.22 6.88 5.31
C LYS A 111 -22.03 5.94 5.55
N PHE A 112 -20.85 6.51 5.70
CA PHE A 112 -19.68 5.80 6.16
C PHE A 112 -19.87 5.40 7.62
N SER A 113 -19.44 4.20 7.98
CA SER A 113 -19.33 3.80 9.38
C SER A 113 -18.20 4.58 10.07
N ASP A 114 -18.20 4.63 11.40
CA ASP A 114 -17.08 5.22 12.16
C ASP A 114 -15.75 4.52 11.84
N GLU A 115 -15.79 3.20 11.60
CA GLU A 115 -14.64 2.41 11.17
C GLU A 115 -14.13 2.86 9.79
N ASP A 116 -15.03 3.09 8.83
CA ASP A 116 -14.66 3.54 7.49
C ASP A 116 -13.98 4.92 7.53
N LEU A 117 -14.52 5.83 8.35
CA LEU A 117 -13.97 7.17 8.56
C LEU A 117 -12.60 7.11 9.20
N GLU A 118 -12.42 6.26 10.22
CA GLU A 118 -11.13 6.07 10.86
C GLU A 118 -10.08 5.50 9.90
N ILE A 119 -10.44 4.49 9.11
CA ILE A 119 -9.54 3.88 8.12
C ILE A 119 -9.14 4.90 7.06
N ARG A 120 -10.09 5.68 6.53
CA ARG A 120 -9.80 6.75 5.56
C ARG A 120 -8.84 7.77 6.14
N ARG A 121 -9.09 8.23 7.36
CA ARG A 121 -8.25 9.20 8.06
C ARG A 121 -6.83 8.63 8.29
N ARG A 122 -6.69 7.38 8.72
CA ARG A 122 -5.39 6.70 8.88
C ARG A 122 -4.62 6.58 7.57
N VAL A 123 -5.28 6.21 6.48
CA VAL A 123 -4.65 6.08 5.16
C VAL A 123 -4.19 7.44 4.63
N PHE A 124 -5.03 8.48 4.76
CA PHE A 124 -4.67 9.83 4.39
C PHE A 124 -3.44 10.32 5.16
N TRP A 125 -3.47 10.29 6.50
CA TRP A 125 -2.32 10.71 7.31
C TRP A 125 -1.10 9.80 7.15
N GLY A 126 -1.29 8.51 6.83
CA GLY A 126 -0.20 7.60 6.50
C GLY A 126 0.52 7.96 5.19
N ALA A 127 -0.19 8.57 4.24
CA ALA A 127 0.37 9.05 2.98
C ALA A 127 1.05 10.43 3.13
N PHE A 128 0.43 11.37 3.84
CA PHE A 128 0.92 12.75 3.98
C PHE A 128 1.84 13.00 5.19
N GLY A 129 1.65 12.27 6.29
CA GLY A 129 2.45 12.41 7.52
C GLY A 129 3.87 11.87 7.39
N LYS A 130 4.15 11.08 6.35
CA LYS A 130 5.52 10.68 6.01
C LYS A 130 6.18 11.83 5.26
N LYS A 131 6.91 12.66 5.99
CA LYS A 131 7.87 13.61 5.42
C LYS A 131 8.87 12.81 4.57
N ILE A 132 8.63 12.71 3.26
CA ILE A 132 9.54 12.02 2.35
C ILE A 132 10.82 12.85 2.33
N PRO A 133 11.99 12.30 2.71
CA PRO A 133 13.21 13.08 2.72
C PRO A 133 13.48 13.60 1.31
N SER A 134 13.53 14.94 1.20
CA SER A 134 13.92 15.70 0.03
C SER A 134 15.36 15.42 -0.36
#